data_AF-A0A098LQB0-F1
#
_entry.id   AF-A0A098LQB0-F1
#
_cell.length_a   1.000
_cell.length_b   1.000
_cell.length_c   1.000
_cell.angle_alpha   90.00
_cell.angle_beta   90.00
_cell.angle_gamma   90.00
#
_symmetry.space_group_name_H-M   'P 1'
#
loop_
_entity.id
_entity.type
_entity.pdbx_description
1 polymer ?
#
loop_
_entity_poly.entity_id
_entity_poly.type
_entity_poly.pdbx_seq_one_letter_code
_entity_poly.pdbx_strand_id
1 'polypeptide(L)'
;MLAYNANVSFSSYDLMTENGKHLSKTVKALPKLSYKKFLKCNYIGNLTGMYNAKTLGKIYAPNLRKCQDWLLWLSAVKKSNKPAIGLKESLAIYRVRKNSISANKFNLLKYNYLVYRRGLGFSVLKSLYCLTLFLAEYFFVKSKQTVTSQKM
;
A
#
# COMPACT_ATOMS: atom_id res chain seq x y z
N MET A 1 0.05 -8.41 15.70
CA MET A 1 1.49 -8.71 15.52
C MET A 1 1.96 -9.84 16.44
N LEU A 2 1.74 -9.76 17.76
CA LEU A 2 2.18 -10.77 18.75
C LEU A 2 1.62 -12.18 18.46
N ALA A 3 0.30 -12.30 18.33
CA ALA A 3 -0.37 -13.59 18.07
C ALA A 3 0.09 -14.31 16.77
N TYR A 4 0.64 -13.56 15.81
CA TYR A 4 1.08 -14.10 14.52
C TYR A 4 2.61 -14.05 14.33
N ASN A 5 3.38 -13.72 15.37
CA ASN A 5 4.83 -13.50 15.31
C ASN A 5 5.26 -12.64 14.08
N ALA A 6 4.48 -11.58 13.83
CA ALA A 6 4.61 -10.72 12.66
C ALA A 6 5.36 -9.43 13.00
N ASN A 7 6.26 -9.03 12.11
CA ASN A 7 7.05 -7.80 12.24
C ASN A 7 6.38 -6.59 11.56
N VAL A 8 5.48 -6.84 10.60
CA VAL A 8 4.68 -5.84 9.89
C VAL A 8 3.24 -6.36 9.80
N SER A 9 2.27 -5.51 10.12
CA SER A 9 0.85 -5.79 9.91
C SER A 9 0.10 -4.61 9.35
N PHE A 10 -1.06 -4.87 8.79
CA PHE A 10 -1.99 -3.87 8.28
C PHE A 10 -3.41 -4.42 8.36
N SER A 11 -4.43 -3.59 8.19
CA SER A 11 -5.82 -4.02 8.22
C SER A 11 -6.61 -3.50 7.03
N SER A 12 -7.80 -4.08 6.84
CA SER A 12 -8.81 -3.46 5.98
C SER A 12 -9.19 -2.09 6.52
N TYR A 13 -9.78 -1.27 5.66
CA TYR A 13 -10.30 0.04 6.05
C TYR A 13 -11.49 0.41 5.18
N ASP A 14 -12.41 1.17 5.76
CA ASP A 14 -13.59 1.67 5.06
C ASP A 14 -13.33 3.03 4.41
N LEU A 15 -14.22 3.40 3.50
CA LEU A 15 -14.14 4.65 2.76
C LEU A 15 -15.27 5.59 3.18
N MET A 16 -14.95 6.88 3.28
CA MET A 16 -15.94 7.96 3.47
C MET A 16 -15.72 9.09 2.47
N THR A 17 -16.77 9.88 2.24
CA THR A 17 -16.71 11.10 1.42
C THR A 17 -15.95 12.22 2.12
N GLU A 18 -15.65 13.29 1.39
CA GLU A 18 -15.06 14.51 1.96
C GLU A 18 -15.87 15.12 3.10
N ASN A 19 -17.19 14.93 3.11
CA ASN A 19 -18.11 15.43 4.14
C ASN A 19 -18.33 14.43 5.28
N GLY A 20 -17.58 13.32 5.32
CA GLY A 20 -17.68 12.31 6.38
C GLY A 20 -18.81 11.28 6.20
N LYS A 21 -19.51 11.27 5.07
CA LYS A 21 -20.53 10.26 4.78
C LYS A 21 -19.87 8.93 4.43
N HIS A 22 -20.24 7.85 5.10
CA HIS A 22 -19.75 6.51 4.78
C HIS A 22 -20.11 6.12 3.33
N LEU A 23 -19.17 5.51 2.60
CA LEU A 23 -19.35 5.08 1.21
C LEU A 23 -19.80 3.62 1.08
N SER A 24 -19.91 2.89 2.20
CA SER A 24 -20.19 1.45 2.22
C SER A 24 -19.25 0.67 1.30
N LYS A 25 -17.98 1.06 1.32
CA LYS A 25 -16.90 0.42 0.58
C LYS A 25 -15.75 0.14 1.52
N THR A 26 -15.25 -1.09 1.49
CA THR A 26 -14.08 -1.53 2.26
C THR A 26 -12.97 -1.93 1.31
N VAL A 27 -11.75 -1.44 1.56
CA VAL A 27 -10.54 -1.98 0.94
C VAL A 27 -10.07 -3.17 1.77
N LYS A 28 -10.18 -4.39 1.23
CA LYS A 28 -9.82 -5.61 1.98
C LYS A 28 -8.30 -5.79 2.08
N ALA A 29 -7.77 -6.01 3.28
CA ALA A 29 -6.38 -6.41 3.43
C ALA A 29 -6.14 -7.82 2.84
N LEU A 30 -4.94 -8.02 2.26
CA LEU A 30 -4.49 -9.37 1.89
C LEU A 30 -4.04 -10.11 3.16
N PRO A 31 -4.43 -11.38 3.39
CA PRO A 31 -4.05 -12.12 4.60
C PRO A 31 -2.54 -12.16 4.84
N LYS A 32 -1.77 -12.32 3.75
CA LYS A 32 -0.31 -12.25 3.73
C LYS A 32 0.15 -11.45 2.52
N LEU A 33 1.10 -10.55 2.73
CA LEU A 33 1.68 -9.71 1.69
C LEU A 33 3.20 -9.91 1.65
N SER A 34 3.66 -10.67 0.66
CA SER A 34 5.10 -10.87 0.43
C SER A 34 5.73 -9.63 -0.22
N TYR A 35 7.05 -9.45 -0.04
CA TYR A 35 7.78 -8.36 -0.69
C TYR A 35 7.61 -8.38 -2.22
N LYS A 36 7.66 -9.57 -2.85
CA LYS A 36 7.47 -9.72 -4.31
C LYS A 36 6.09 -9.26 -4.77
N LYS A 37 5.03 -9.58 -4.02
CA LYS A 37 3.67 -9.10 -4.33
C LYS A 37 3.57 -7.59 -4.10
N PHE A 38 4.17 -7.11 -3.02
CA PHE A 38 4.13 -5.70 -2.65
C PHE A 38 4.91 -4.79 -3.59
N LEU A 39 5.96 -5.32 -4.24
CA LEU A 39 6.71 -4.61 -5.26
C LEU A 39 5.86 -4.30 -6.50
N LYS A 40 4.81 -5.09 -6.78
CA LYS A 40 3.93 -4.88 -7.93
C LYS A 40 2.89 -3.79 -7.69
N CYS A 41 2.45 -3.56 -6.46
CA CYS A 41 1.49 -2.48 -6.18
C CYS A 41 1.46 -2.16 -4.68
N ASN A 42 1.07 -0.94 -4.32
CA ASN A 42 0.92 -0.58 -2.91
C ASN A 42 -0.34 -1.22 -2.32
N TYR A 43 -0.21 -2.17 -1.39
CA TYR A 43 -1.32 -2.85 -0.71
C TYR A 43 -1.57 -2.41 0.73
N ILE A 44 -0.58 -1.80 1.38
CA ILE A 44 -0.71 -1.34 2.76
C ILE A 44 -1.31 0.07 2.72
N GLY A 45 -2.52 0.22 3.27
CA GLY A 45 -3.07 1.55 3.53
C GLY A 45 -2.23 2.22 4.61
N ASN A 46 -1.63 3.38 4.33
CA ASN A 46 -0.71 4.01 5.28
C ASN A 46 -1.34 4.29 6.66
N LEU A 47 -2.66 4.49 6.71
CA LEU A 47 -3.42 4.66 7.94
C LEU A 47 -3.56 3.40 8.80
N THR A 48 -3.35 2.20 8.22
CA THR A 48 -3.52 0.92 8.92
C THR A 48 -2.21 0.17 9.15
N GLY A 49 -1.13 0.57 8.47
CA GLY A 49 0.16 -0.09 8.59
C GLY A 49 0.78 0.11 9.97
N MET A 50 1.33 -0.97 10.52
CA MET A 50 2.10 -0.98 11.76
C MET A 50 3.30 -1.92 11.62
N TYR A 51 4.42 -1.58 12.25
CA TYR A 51 5.59 -2.46 12.30
C TYR A 51 6.26 -2.42 13.67
N ASN A 52 7.02 -3.46 14.00
CA ASN A 52 7.76 -3.54 15.25
C ASN A 52 9.10 -2.79 15.15
N ALA A 53 9.16 -1.56 15.66
CA ALA A 53 10.38 -0.74 15.66
C ALA A 53 11.48 -1.26 16.58
N LYS A 54 11.15 -2.02 17.65
CA LYS A 54 12.15 -2.68 18.50
C LYS A 54 12.91 -3.73 17.72
N THR A 55 12.23 -4.46 16.84
CA THR A 55 12.84 -5.50 16.00
C THR A 55 13.48 -4.95 14.72
N LEU A 56 12.83 -4.01 14.02
CA LEU A 56 13.26 -3.55 12.69
C LEU A 56 14.10 -2.25 12.72
N GLY A 57 14.22 -1.64 13.90
CA GLY A 57 14.74 -0.28 14.05
C GLY A 57 13.77 0.78 13.52
N LYS A 58 14.14 2.06 13.62
CA LYS A 58 13.37 3.15 13.02
C LYS A 58 13.54 3.12 11.50
N ILE A 59 12.43 3.31 10.78
CA ILE A 59 12.40 3.38 9.31
C ILE A 59 11.84 4.75 8.95
N TYR A 60 12.65 5.54 8.27
CA TYR A 60 12.27 6.89 7.85
C TYR A 60 11.76 6.86 6.40
N ALA A 61 10.75 7.69 6.13
CA ALA A 61 10.26 7.86 4.78
C ALA A 61 11.37 8.47 3.90
N PRO A 62 11.57 7.96 2.67
CA PRO A 62 12.55 8.54 1.77
C PRO A 62 12.11 9.93 1.32
N ASN A 63 13.08 10.75 0.93
CA ASN A 63 12.82 12.07 0.35
C ASN A 63 12.29 11.94 -1.09
N LEU A 64 11.02 11.54 -1.21
CA LEU A 64 10.29 11.47 -2.46
C LEU A 64 8.94 12.17 -2.30
N ARG A 65 8.64 13.10 -3.21
CA ARG A 65 7.42 13.93 -3.13
C ARG A 65 6.12 13.12 -2.98
N LYS A 66 6.05 11.92 -3.54
CA LYS A 66 4.87 11.03 -3.50
C LYS A 66 5.29 9.57 -3.39
N CYS A 67 4.36 8.72 -2.94
CA CYS A 67 4.59 7.28 -2.75
C CYS A 67 5.71 6.95 -1.73
N GLN A 68 6.02 7.91 -0.85
CA GLN A 68 6.99 7.75 0.23
C GLN A 68 6.55 6.67 1.23
N ASP A 69 5.24 6.55 1.46
CA ASP A 69 4.61 5.53 2.28
C ASP A 69 4.87 4.14 1.71
N TRP A 70 4.68 3.96 0.40
CA TRP A 70 4.94 2.68 -0.24
C TRP A 70 6.40 2.24 -0.09
N LEU A 71 7.35 3.18 -0.27
CA LEU A 71 8.77 2.89 -0.07
C LEU A 71 9.12 2.58 1.39
N LEU A 72 8.53 3.30 2.35
CA LEU A 72 8.67 3.04 3.78
C LEU A 72 8.22 1.60 4.09
N TRP A 73 7.05 1.21 3.62
CA TRP A 73 6.51 -0.11 3.87
C TRP A 73 7.26 -1.21 3.12
N LEU A 74 7.73 -0.96 1.89
CA LEU A 74 8.61 -1.89 1.17
C LEU A 74 9.90 -2.13 1.98
N SER A 75 10.49 -1.08 2.55
CA SER A 75 11.66 -1.19 3.43
C SER A 75 11.36 -2.01 4.68
N ALA A 76 10.22 -1.77 5.33
CA ALA A 76 9.79 -2.53 6.51
C ALA A 76 9.60 -4.02 6.19
N VAL A 77 8.87 -4.35 5.12
CA VAL A 77 8.65 -5.74 4.70
C VAL A 77 9.97 -6.41 4.31
N LYS A 78 10.85 -5.71 3.58
CA LYS A 78 12.18 -6.23 3.22
C LYS A 78 13.04 -6.52 4.45
N LYS A 79 13.16 -5.56 5.37
CA LYS A 79 13.92 -5.71 6.62
C LYS A 79 13.37 -6.83 7.50
N SER A 80 12.05 -7.03 7.49
CA SER A 80 11.43 -8.06 8.32
C SER A 80 11.75 -9.49 7.90
N ASN A 81 12.21 -9.69 6.65
CA ASN A 81 12.37 -10.99 6.00
C ASN A 81 11.15 -11.92 6.13
N LYS A 82 9.97 -11.36 6.34
CA LYS A 82 8.69 -12.06 6.53
C LYS A 82 7.59 -11.34 5.74
N PRO A 83 6.52 -12.03 5.32
CA PRO A 83 5.35 -11.36 4.77
C PRO A 83 4.71 -10.43 5.82
N ALA A 84 4.17 -9.29 5.37
CA ALA A 84 3.28 -8.49 6.21
C ALA A 84 1.94 -9.23 6.39
N ILE A 85 1.36 -9.15 7.59
CA ILE A 85 0.10 -9.84 7.91
C ILE A 85 -1.07 -8.86 7.84
N GLY A 86 -2.09 -9.22 7.05
CA GLY A 86 -3.30 -8.43 6.92
C GLY A 86 -4.42 -8.92 7.82
N LEU A 87 -5.06 -8.01 8.55
CA LEU A 87 -6.27 -8.26 9.33
C LEU A 87 -7.51 -7.99 8.47
N LYS A 88 -8.45 -8.94 8.47
CA LYS A 88 -9.70 -8.82 7.70
C LYS A 88 -10.58 -7.68 8.19
N GLU A 89 -10.61 -7.45 9.50
CA GLU A 89 -11.40 -6.42 10.15
C GLU A 89 -11.02 -5.01 9.67
N SER A 90 -12.02 -4.15 9.52
CA SER A 90 -11.82 -2.73 9.22
C SER A 90 -11.50 -1.99 10.51
N LEU A 91 -10.27 -1.49 10.63
CA LEU A 91 -9.81 -0.79 11.85
C LEU A 91 -9.58 0.71 11.60
N ALA A 92 -9.96 1.22 10.43
CA ALA A 92 -9.80 2.62 10.08
C ALA A 92 -10.77 3.06 8.97
N ILE A 93 -10.97 4.37 8.84
CA ILE A 93 -11.83 4.97 7.80
C ILE A 93 -11.02 6.00 7.01
N TYR A 94 -10.89 5.80 5.71
CA TYR A 94 -10.14 6.67 4.80
C TYR A 94 -11.07 7.66 4.07
N ARG A 95 -10.70 8.94 4.07
CA ARG A 95 -11.45 10.02 3.41
C ARG A 95 -11.07 10.12 1.94
N VAL A 96 -12.01 9.82 1.04
CA VAL A 96 -11.84 9.95 -0.40
C VAL A 96 -12.07 11.40 -0.82
N ARG A 97 -11.07 12.00 -1.47
CA ARG A 97 -11.14 13.37 -2.01
C ARG A 97 -11.24 13.39 -3.54
N LYS A 98 -12.10 14.25 -4.11
CA LYS A 98 -12.34 14.36 -5.57
C LYS A 98 -11.09 14.82 -6.31
N ASN A 99 -10.39 15.83 -5.78
CA ASN A 99 -9.13 16.33 -6.32
C ASN A 99 -7.92 15.61 -5.70
N SER A 100 -8.09 14.35 -5.31
CA SER A 100 -6.98 13.57 -4.78
C SER A 100 -5.90 13.42 -5.83
N ILE A 101 -4.67 13.55 -5.37
CA ILE A 101 -3.46 13.62 -6.18
C ILE A 101 -3.27 12.36 -7.06
N SER A 102 -3.86 11.23 -6.66
CA SER A 102 -3.86 9.94 -7.34
C SER A 102 -4.88 9.81 -8.49
N ALA A 103 -5.79 10.78 -8.67
CA ALA A 103 -6.82 10.72 -9.72
C ALA A 103 -6.25 10.94 -11.14
N ASN A 104 -5.06 11.55 -11.28
CA ASN A 104 -4.45 11.85 -12.57
C ASN A 104 -3.59 10.69 -13.07
N LYS A 105 -3.93 10.13 -14.24
CA LYS A 105 -3.26 8.98 -14.87
C LYS A 105 -1.79 9.23 -15.23
N PHE A 106 -1.44 10.43 -15.69
CA PHE A 106 -0.04 10.80 -15.98
C PHE A 106 0.80 10.85 -14.71
N ASN A 107 0.25 11.42 -13.64
CA ASN A 107 0.88 11.40 -12.34
C ASN A 107 1.04 9.97 -11.82
N LEU A 108 0.04 9.10 -11.99
CA LEU A 108 0.13 7.69 -11.60
C LEU A 108 1.37 7.03 -12.22
N LEU A 109 1.56 7.12 -13.54
CA LEU A 109 2.73 6.56 -14.22
C LEU A 109 4.03 7.18 -13.73
N LYS A 110 4.10 8.52 -13.70
CA LYS A 110 5.30 9.27 -13.31
C LYS A 110 5.77 8.87 -11.91
N TYR A 111 4.89 8.91 -10.91
CA TYR A 111 5.30 8.68 -9.53
C TYR A 111 5.59 7.21 -9.23
N ASN A 112 4.85 6.27 -9.82
CA ASN A 112 5.17 4.85 -9.67
C ASN A 112 6.48 4.48 -10.37
N TYR A 113 6.80 5.06 -11.53
CA TYR A 113 8.12 4.92 -12.14
C TYR A 113 9.24 5.44 -11.22
N LEU A 114 9.03 6.59 -10.58
CA LEU A 114 10.01 7.18 -9.66
C LEU A 114 10.23 6.33 -8.39
N VAL A 115 9.22 5.60 -7.92
CA VAL A 115 9.40 4.61 -6.83
C VAL A 115 10.46 3.59 -7.20
N TYR A 116 10.39 3.01 -8.41
CA TYR A 116 11.37 2.03 -8.86
C TYR A 116 12.73 2.68 -9.17
N ARG A 117 12.73 3.76 -9.95
CA ARG A 117 13.96 4.37 -10.47
C ARG A 117 14.76 5.12 -9.39
N ARG A 118 14.10 5.96 -8.60
CA ARG A 118 14.75 6.79 -7.56
C ARG A 118 14.62 6.19 -6.18
N GLY A 119 13.44 5.67 -5.83
CA GLY A 119 13.20 5.11 -4.49
C GLY A 119 13.93 3.80 -4.23
N LEU A 120 13.92 2.89 -5.21
CA LEU A 120 14.56 1.56 -5.11
C LEU A 120 15.89 1.47 -5.88
N GLY A 121 16.28 2.52 -6.60
CA GLY A 121 17.55 2.59 -7.34
C GLY A 121 17.65 1.62 -8.51
N PHE A 122 16.54 1.18 -9.10
CA PHE A 122 16.57 0.23 -10.22
C PHE A 122 17.09 0.89 -11.51
N SER A 123 17.69 0.08 -12.39
CA SER A 123 18.03 0.52 -13.75
C SER A 123 16.78 0.95 -14.52
N VAL A 124 16.95 1.69 -15.62
CA VAL A 124 15.83 2.16 -16.44
C VAL A 124 14.99 1.00 -16.94
N LEU A 125 15.61 -0.01 -17.55
CA LEU A 125 14.93 -1.20 -18.08
C LEU A 125 14.15 -1.94 -16.99
N LYS A 126 14.78 -2.17 -15.82
CA LYS A 126 14.13 -2.83 -14.69
C LYS A 126 12.96 -2.00 -14.14
N SER A 127 13.11 -0.68 -14.10
CA SER A 127 12.05 0.22 -13.64
C SER A 127 10.85 0.22 -14.59
N LEU A 128 11.08 0.20 -15.90
CA LEU A 128 10.03 0.07 -16.91
C LEU A 128 9.32 -1.28 -16.82
N TYR A 129 10.07 -2.38 -16.67
CA TYR A 129 9.50 -3.70 -16.45
C TYR A 129 8.65 -3.77 -15.17
N CYS A 130 9.13 -3.20 -14.05
CA CYS A 130 8.33 -3.14 -12.83
C CYS A 130 7.07 -2.26 -13.01
N LEU A 131 7.16 -1.18 -13.80
CA LEU A 131 6.01 -0.34 -14.10
C LEU A 131 4.94 -1.08 -14.93
N THR A 132 5.32 -1.90 -15.91
CA THR A 132 4.34 -2.70 -16.67
C THR A 132 3.64 -3.73 -15.77
N LEU A 133 4.40 -4.42 -14.91
CA LEU A 133 3.83 -5.30 -13.89
C LEU A 133 2.90 -4.55 -12.92
N PHE A 134 3.26 -3.31 -12.55
CA PHE A 134 2.43 -2.47 -11.71
C PHE A 134 1.10 -2.14 -12.37
N LEU A 135 1.10 -1.75 -13.64
CA LEU A 135 -0.14 -1.43 -14.35
C LEU A 135 -1.05 -2.66 -14.44
N ALA A 136 -0.51 -3.81 -14.80
CA ALA A 136 -1.27 -5.05 -14.84
C ALA A 136 -1.87 -5.39 -13.46
N GLU A 137 -1.06 -5.34 -12.40
CA GLU A 137 -1.52 -5.59 -11.03
C GLU A 137 -2.57 -4.56 -10.58
N TYR A 138 -2.38 -3.28 -10.90
CA TYR A 138 -3.28 -2.18 -10.53
C TYR A 138 -4.67 -2.35 -11.17
N PHE A 139 -4.72 -2.59 -12.47
CA PHE A 139 -5.99 -2.66 -13.21
C PHE A 139 -6.74 -3.99 -13.04
N PHE A 140 -6.04 -5.12 -12.99
CA PHE A 140 -6.69 -6.43 -13.02
C PHE A 140 -6.87 -7.08 -11.66
N VAL A 141 -6.04 -6.72 -10.67
CA VAL A 141 -6.06 -7.35 -9.35
C VAL A 141 -6.44 -6.35 -8.27
N LYS A 142 -5.74 -5.22 -8.16
CA LYS A 142 -5.96 -4.25 -7.09
C LYS A 142 -7.34 -3.58 -7.20
N SER A 143 -7.85 -3.37 -8.41
CA SER A 143 -9.22 -2.88 -8.65
C SER A 143 -10.30 -3.70 -7.96
N LYS A 144 -10.07 -5.01 -7.77
CA LYS A 144 -10.99 -5.96 -7.11
C LYS A 144 -10.85 -5.96 -5.57
N GLN A 145 -9.89 -5.23 -5.01
CA GLN A 145 -9.63 -5.18 -3.56
C GLN A 145 -10.69 -4.38 -2.80
N THR A 146 -11.30 -3.40 -3.46
CA THR A 146 -12.39 -2.61 -2.90
C THR A 146 -13.70 -3.31 -3.16
N VAL A 147 -14.42 -3.66 -2.10
CA VAL A 147 -15.75 -4.28 -2.18
C VAL A 147 -16.81 -3.37 -1.58
N THR A 148 -18.06 -3.57 -1.96
CA THR A 148 -19.19 -3.01 -1.20
C THR A 148 -19.26 -3.71 0.16
N SER A 149 -19.21 -2.94 1.24
CA SER A 149 -19.41 -3.44 2.59
C SER A 149 -20.88 -3.85 2.73
N GLN A 150 -21.13 -5.09 3.15
CA GLN A 150 -22.47 -5.43 3.65
C GLN A 150 -22.67 -4.59 4.92
N LYS A 151 -23.80 -3.86 5.01
CA LYS A 151 -24.22 -3.25 6.28
C LYS A 151 -24.22 -4.37 7.32
N MET A 152 -23.42 -4.21 8.38
CA MET A 152 -23.74 -4.85 9.65
C MET A 152 -25.00 -4.23 10.21
#